data_AF-A0A937PY03-F1
#
_entry.id   AF-A0A937PY03-F1
#
_cell.length_a   1.000
_cell.length_b   1.000
_cell.length_c   1.000
_cell.angle_alpha   90.00
_cell.angle_beta   90.00
_cell.angle_gamma   90.00
#
_symmetry.space_group_name_H-M   'P 1'
#
loop_
_entity.id
_entity.type
_entity.pdbx_description
1 polymer ?
#
loop_
_entity_poly.entity_id
_entity_poly.type
_entity_poly.pdbx_seq_one_letter_code
_entity_poly.pdbx_strand_id
1 'polypeptide(L)'
;MANTNKVIGAILATCLAAVLTSVAAQDAAEQQPALGLPGEWVAAWRNPPAELRPLQIVHGLPAGQATPEAMTKLKELGLGGIVCNVHFNQYMRSDEHWQTLIKAVESCRETGLVVWIYDEDGYPSGAAGGLVLEKDAKFEALALAYDPSSANPFILRPSYEHTHASNNVYAARRYPNLMDAEAVEYFMKITHEAYWERLEEHFGKTIQAFFTDEPSLMATNIGQIPADIAKNVRIADPLDENIKPLASVPWVADLPAKYEERYGEDILAVRKSLFAGGSEADRRARRRFWSLVTDLLAERYYGKLHRWAAKHKVASSGHLLWEEQLVHAAPLEGNPLKMLTQMHIPGLDMLTSDPEAVIHTGWLTATLPASAAVFNGGRKVMTEVSD
;
A
#
# COMPACT_ATOMS: atom_id res chain seq x y z
N MET A 1 43.29 1.95 34.22
CA MET A 1 43.60 2.29 35.63
C MET A 1 42.55 3.30 36.08
N ALA A 2 41.42 2.82 36.59
CA ALA A 2 41.19 2.54 38.01
C ALA A 2 40.69 3.79 38.77
N ASN A 3 39.41 4.16 38.59
CA ASN A 3 38.55 4.66 39.67
C ASN A 3 37.09 5.01 39.26
N THR A 4 36.37 4.09 38.58
CA THR A 4 34.94 4.33 38.28
C THR A 4 34.03 3.10 38.39
N ASN A 5 34.54 1.99 38.95
CA ASN A 5 33.80 0.73 39.05
C ASN A 5 33.33 0.35 40.47
N LYS A 6 33.13 1.33 41.37
CA LYS A 6 32.67 1.03 42.75
C LYS A 6 31.40 1.76 43.23
N VAL A 7 30.66 2.45 42.34
CA VAL A 7 29.40 3.13 42.74
C VAL A 7 28.16 2.61 42.00
N ILE A 8 28.30 1.83 40.91
CA ILE A 8 27.15 1.32 40.15
C ILE A 8 26.67 -0.07 40.65
N GLY A 9 27.52 -0.81 41.37
CA GLY A 9 27.20 -2.16 41.87
C GLY A 9 26.28 -2.22 43.10
N ALA A 10 26.02 -1.11 43.79
CA ALA A 10 25.22 -1.11 45.03
C ALA A 10 23.78 -0.60 44.86
N ILE A 11 23.43 -0.02 43.71
CA ILE A 11 22.06 0.48 43.43
C ILE A 11 21.24 -0.52 42.61
N LEU A 12 21.88 -1.42 41.85
CA LEU A 12 21.17 -2.47 41.10
C LEU A 12 20.73 -3.69 41.94
N ALA A 13 21.28 -3.89 43.13
CA ALA A 13 20.93 -5.03 43.98
C ALA A 13 19.71 -4.78 44.90
N THR A 14 19.29 -3.53 45.09
CA THR A 14 18.17 -3.18 45.99
C THR A 14 16.84 -3.01 45.26
N CYS A 15 16.84 -2.82 43.93
CA CYS A 15 15.61 -2.78 43.13
C CYS A 15 15.14 -4.17 42.65
N LEU A 16 16.01 -5.19 42.63
CA LEU A 16 15.62 -6.54 42.20
C LEU A 16 15.02 -7.43 43.31
N ALA A 17 15.18 -7.06 44.58
CA ALA A 17 14.64 -7.84 45.71
C ALA A 17 13.24 -7.37 46.17
N ALA A 18 12.74 -6.24 45.65
CA ALA A 18 11.42 -5.70 46.01
C ALA A 18 10.31 -6.02 44.98
N VAL A 19 10.61 -6.77 43.91
CA VAL A 19 9.63 -7.19 42.89
C VAL A 19 9.35 -8.70 42.92
N LEU A 20 9.98 -9.46 43.83
CA LEU A 20 9.88 -10.92 43.89
C LEU A 20 9.29 -11.47 45.21
N THR A 21 8.60 -10.64 46.00
CA THR A 21 7.85 -11.10 47.17
C THR A 21 6.36 -10.85 47.01
N SER A 22 5.64 -11.97 46.93
CA SER A 22 4.19 -12.13 47.10
C SER A 22 3.28 -11.37 46.13
N VAL A 23 3.20 -11.84 44.89
CA VAL A 23 1.87 -12.15 44.32
C VAL A 23 1.68 -13.66 44.47
N ALA A 24 1.50 -14.09 45.72
CA ALA A 24 0.70 -15.28 45.94
C ALA A 24 -0.68 -14.89 45.42
N ALA A 25 -1.10 -15.55 44.34
CA ALA A 25 -2.44 -15.44 43.80
C ALA A 25 -3.44 -15.74 44.94
N GLN A 26 -3.90 -14.68 45.60
CA GLN A 26 -5.24 -14.69 46.14
C GLN A 26 -6.13 -14.73 44.90
N ASP A 27 -6.75 -15.88 44.67
CA ASP A 27 -7.99 -16.01 43.91
C ASP A 27 -9.07 -15.15 44.59
N ALA A 28 -8.88 -13.83 44.56
CA ALA A 28 -9.97 -12.90 44.63
C ALA A 28 -10.51 -12.86 43.21
N ALA A 29 -11.49 -13.71 42.94
CA ALA A 29 -12.42 -13.50 41.86
C ALA A 29 -13.09 -12.14 42.09
N GLU A 30 -12.41 -11.05 41.71
CA GLU A 30 -13.06 -9.80 41.42
C GLU A 30 -14.04 -10.12 40.31
N GLN A 31 -15.30 -10.30 40.72
CA GLN A 31 -16.45 -10.25 39.84
C GLN A 31 -16.49 -8.83 39.26
N GLN A 32 -15.63 -8.56 38.27
CA GLN A 32 -15.96 -7.58 37.25
C GLN A 32 -17.38 -7.92 36.81
N PRO A 33 -18.31 -6.94 36.77
CA PRO A 33 -19.63 -7.20 36.23
C PRO A 33 -19.39 -7.73 34.82
N ALA A 34 -19.60 -9.04 34.64
CA ALA A 34 -19.44 -9.67 33.34
C ALA A 34 -20.32 -8.84 32.42
N LEU A 35 -19.73 -8.26 31.37
CA LEU A 35 -20.39 -7.34 30.42
C LEU A 35 -21.59 -7.98 29.67
N GLY A 36 -22.10 -9.13 30.14
CA GLY A 36 -23.13 -9.93 29.50
C GLY A 36 -22.69 -10.47 28.15
N LEU A 37 -21.39 -10.43 27.85
CA LEU A 37 -20.88 -10.79 26.53
C LEU A 37 -21.09 -12.29 26.29
N PRO A 38 -21.53 -12.69 25.08
CA PRO A 38 -21.64 -14.10 24.72
C PRO A 38 -20.34 -14.85 25.01
N GLY A 39 -20.43 -16.06 25.57
CA GLY A 39 -19.24 -16.85 25.91
C GLY A 39 -18.32 -17.11 24.72
N GLU A 40 -18.90 -17.23 23.52
CA GLU A 40 -18.17 -17.38 22.26
C GLU A 40 -17.33 -16.13 21.91
N TRP A 41 -17.80 -14.92 22.27
CA TRP A 41 -17.04 -13.68 22.06
C TRP A 41 -15.86 -13.60 23.02
N VAL A 42 -16.06 -13.99 24.28
CA VAL A 42 -14.97 -14.04 25.27
C VAL A 42 -13.92 -15.07 24.86
N ALA A 43 -14.34 -16.23 24.34
CA ALA A 43 -13.43 -17.23 23.82
C ALA A 43 -12.64 -16.73 22.60
N ALA A 44 -13.31 -16.10 21.63
CA ALA A 44 -12.67 -15.50 20.46
C ALA A 44 -11.73 -14.34 20.84
N TRP A 45 -12.08 -13.52 21.83
CA TRP A 45 -11.21 -12.45 22.32
C TRP A 45 -9.92 -12.99 22.95
N ARG A 46 -10.03 -14.06 23.76
CA ARG A 46 -8.88 -14.69 24.42
C ARG A 46 -7.97 -15.43 23.45
N ASN A 47 -8.54 -15.97 22.37
CA ASN A 47 -7.81 -16.72 21.36
C ASN A 47 -8.37 -16.41 19.97
N PRO A 48 -8.04 -15.24 19.40
CA PRO A 48 -8.58 -14.83 18.11
C PRO A 48 -8.20 -15.85 17.03
N PRO A 49 -9.07 -16.09 16.04
CA PRO A 49 -8.72 -16.94 14.91
C PRO A 49 -7.59 -16.28 14.09
N ALA A 50 -6.89 -17.07 13.29
CA ALA A 50 -5.66 -16.64 12.60
C ALA A 50 -5.88 -15.41 11.71
N GLU A 51 -7.02 -15.32 11.03
CA GLU A 51 -7.39 -14.20 10.16
C GLU A 51 -7.69 -12.88 10.89
N LEU A 52 -7.71 -12.86 12.23
CA LEU A 52 -7.88 -11.66 13.06
C LEU A 52 -6.62 -11.33 13.88
N ARG A 53 -5.52 -12.05 13.65
CA ARG A 53 -4.23 -11.78 14.29
C ARG A 53 -3.32 -10.99 13.33
N PRO A 54 -2.29 -10.30 13.84
CA PRO A 54 -1.31 -9.63 13.00
C PRO A 54 -0.64 -10.61 12.03
N LEU A 55 -0.37 -10.12 10.81
CA LEU A 55 0.38 -10.86 9.79
C LEU A 55 1.75 -10.22 9.64
N GLN A 56 2.81 -11.04 9.62
CA GLN A 56 4.16 -10.53 9.40
C GLN A 56 4.40 -10.32 7.91
N ILE A 57 4.77 -9.11 7.49
CA ILE A 57 5.29 -8.89 6.15
C ILE A 57 6.65 -9.59 6.03
N VAL A 58 6.79 -10.45 5.03
CA VAL A 58 8.03 -11.17 4.71
C VAL A 58 8.27 -11.11 3.20
N HIS A 59 9.10 -10.15 2.79
CA HIS A 59 9.53 -10.03 1.41
C HIS A 59 10.56 -11.10 1.05
N GLY A 60 10.33 -11.81 -0.06
CA GLY A 60 11.27 -12.82 -0.56
C GLY A 60 11.66 -13.86 0.49
N LEU A 61 10.65 -14.56 1.02
CA LEU A 61 10.81 -15.49 2.13
C LEU A 61 11.94 -16.51 1.87
N PRO A 62 12.96 -16.61 2.76
CA PRO A 62 14.08 -17.54 2.57
C PRO A 62 13.62 -19.00 2.64
N ALA A 63 14.23 -19.89 1.85
CA ALA A 63 13.84 -21.31 1.79
C ALA A 63 13.84 -22.03 3.16
N GLY A 64 14.74 -21.65 4.08
CA GLY A 64 14.78 -22.19 5.45
C GLY A 64 13.65 -21.69 6.37
N GLN A 65 12.94 -20.64 5.98
CA GLN A 65 11.76 -20.12 6.68
C GLN A 65 10.44 -20.61 6.04
N ALA A 66 10.50 -21.23 4.86
CA ALA A 66 9.35 -21.80 4.15
C ALA A 66 9.01 -23.21 4.66
N THR A 67 9.04 -23.44 5.97
CA THR A 67 8.78 -24.78 6.55
C THR A 67 7.71 -24.74 7.64
N PRO A 68 7.01 -25.86 7.91
CA PRO A 68 6.01 -25.93 8.97
C PRO A 68 6.59 -25.57 10.36
N GLU A 69 7.84 -25.90 10.64
CA GLU A 69 8.49 -25.56 11.91
C GLU A 69 8.70 -24.05 12.06
N ALA A 70 9.11 -23.37 10.98
CA ALA A 70 9.24 -21.91 10.98
C ALA A 70 7.88 -21.22 11.14
N MET A 71 6.87 -21.68 10.41
CA MET A 71 5.49 -21.16 10.53
C MET A 71 4.89 -21.42 11.91
N THR A 72 5.16 -22.58 12.52
CA THR A 72 4.73 -22.87 13.90
C THR A 72 5.30 -21.86 14.89
N LYS A 73 6.56 -21.45 14.73
CA LYS A 73 7.15 -20.40 15.58
C LYS A 73 6.43 -19.05 15.44
N LEU A 74 6.03 -18.66 14.22
CA LEU A 74 5.23 -17.44 14.03
C LEU A 74 3.88 -17.55 14.76
N LYS A 75 3.24 -18.71 14.68
CA LYS A 75 1.98 -18.99 15.38
C LYS A 75 2.13 -18.91 16.91
N GLU A 76 3.23 -19.45 17.44
CA GLU A 76 3.58 -19.41 18.87
C GLU A 76 3.83 -17.98 19.36
N LEU A 77 4.33 -17.10 18.50
CA LEU A 77 4.47 -15.66 18.76
C LEU A 77 3.12 -14.91 18.73
N GLY A 78 2.01 -15.59 18.40
CA GLY A 78 0.69 -14.98 18.33
C GLY A 78 0.33 -14.39 16.97
N LEU A 79 1.14 -14.63 15.94
CA LEU A 79 0.84 -14.18 14.58
C LEU A 79 -0.24 -15.05 13.93
N GLY A 80 -0.99 -14.43 13.03
CA GLY A 80 -2.03 -15.06 12.20
C GLY A 80 -1.51 -15.66 10.91
N GLY A 81 -0.33 -15.23 10.49
CA GLY A 81 0.26 -15.64 9.23
C GLY A 81 1.22 -14.59 8.68
N ILE A 82 1.31 -14.55 7.37
CA ILE A 82 2.27 -13.70 6.65
C ILE A 82 1.61 -12.92 5.52
N VAL A 83 2.19 -11.76 5.22
CA VAL A 83 2.02 -11.07 3.94
C VAL A 83 3.32 -11.30 3.16
N CYS A 84 3.26 -11.90 1.98
CA CYS A 84 4.48 -12.30 1.27
C CYS A 84 4.35 -12.21 -0.25
N ASN A 85 5.50 -12.27 -0.90
CA ASN A 85 5.63 -12.21 -2.35
C ASN A 85 6.76 -13.11 -2.84
N VAL A 86 6.76 -13.41 -4.14
CA VAL A 86 7.92 -14.03 -4.80
C VAL A 86 9.14 -13.15 -4.56
N HIS A 87 10.30 -13.77 -4.32
CA HIS A 87 11.53 -13.09 -4.02
C HIS A 87 11.91 -12.01 -5.06
N PHE A 88 12.40 -10.86 -4.59
CA PHE A 88 12.70 -9.69 -5.43
C PHE A 88 13.83 -9.95 -6.45
N ASN A 89 14.87 -10.70 -6.05
CA ASN A 89 15.85 -11.18 -7.03
C ASN A 89 15.15 -12.08 -8.07
N GLN A 90 15.26 -11.74 -9.35
CA GLN A 90 14.53 -12.42 -10.44
C GLN A 90 13.02 -12.50 -10.16
N TYR A 91 12.44 -11.40 -9.66
CA TYR A 91 11.00 -11.28 -9.36
C TYR A 91 10.13 -11.77 -10.51
N MET A 92 9.14 -12.62 -10.19
CA MET A 92 8.23 -13.32 -11.12
C MET A 92 8.89 -14.24 -12.17
N ARG A 93 10.22 -14.32 -12.22
CA ARG A 93 10.98 -15.03 -13.28
C ARG A 93 11.63 -16.32 -12.81
N SER A 94 11.99 -16.42 -11.54
CA SER A 94 12.72 -17.59 -11.02
C SER A 94 11.77 -18.68 -10.54
N ASP A 95 11.84 -19.85 -11.19
CA ASP A 95 11.11 -21.04 -10.75
C ASP A 95 11.49 -21.46 -9.33
N GLU A 96 12.76 -21.32 -8.94
CA GLU A 96 13.22 -21.64 -7.58
C GLU A 96 12.53 -20.75 -6.52
N HIS A 97 12.38 -19.46 -6.82
CA HIS A 97 11.70 -18.53 -5.93
C HIS A 97 10.19 -18.80 -5.87
N TRP A 98 9.58 -19.19 -6.99
CA TRP A 98 8.20 -19.67 -7.01
C TRP A 98 8.01 -20.93 -6.16
N GLN A 99 8.89 -21.93 -6.28
CA GLN A 99 8.83 -23.15 -5.46
C GLN A 99 8.98 -22.84 -3.97
N THR A 100 9.85 -21.88 -3.63
CA THR A 100 10.00 -21.44 -2.23
C THR A 100 8.71 -20.83 -1.68
N LEU A 101 8.05 -19.97 -2.46
CA LEU A 101 6.78 -19.37 -2.08
C LEU A 101 5.67 -20.42 -1.94
N ILE A 102 5.54 -21.35 -2.90
CA ILE A 102 4.54 -22.43 -2.86
C ILE A 102 4.69 -23.22 -1.55
N LYS A 103 5.92 -23.64 -1.23
CA LYS A 103 6.22 -24.34 0.02
C LYS A 103 5.86 -23.53 1.26
N ALA A 104 6.04 -22.21 1.23
CA ALA A 104 5.66 -21.32 2.33
C ALA A 104 4.14 -21.27 2.53
N VAL A 105 3.37 -21.19 1.43
CA VAL A 105 1.90 -21.23 1.46
C VAL A 105 1.40 -22.57 1.97
N GLU A 106 1.99 -23.69 1.52
CA GLU A 106 1.70 -25.03 2.02
C GLU A 106 1.98 -25.15 3.52
N SER A 107 3.13 -24.63 3.98
CA SER A 107 3.51 -24.62 5.39
C SER A 107 2.53 -23.80 6.25
N CYS A 108 2.03 -22.67 5.73
CA CYS A 108 0.98 -21.90 6.39
C CYS A 108 -0.32 -22.71 6.48
N ARG A 109 -0.71 -23.40 5.40
CA ARG A 109 -1.89 -24.28 5.38
C ARG A 109 -1.80 -25.37 6.45
N GLU A 110 -0.65 -26.03 6.56
CA GLU A 110 -0.43 -27.13 7.52
C GLU A 110 -0.47 -26.66 8.98
N THR A 111 0.02 -25.44 9.22
CA THR A 111 0.07 -24.86 10.57
C THR A 111 -1.19 -24.06 10.93
N GLY A 112 -2.13 -23.89 9.99
CA GLY A 112 -3.36 -23.12 10.17
C GLY A 112 -3.14 -21.61 10.23
N LEU A 113 -2.09 -21.12 9.58
CA LEU A 113 -1.84 -19.70 9.33
C LEU A 113 -2.45 -19.27 8.00
N VAL A 114 -2.71 -17.97 7.87
CA VAL A 114 -3.23 -17.35 6.64
C VAL A 114 -2.12 -16.65 5.86
N VAL A 115 -2.37 -16.38 4.58
CA VAL A 115 -1.45 -15.71 3.68
C VAL A 115 -2.16 -14.57 2.99
N TRP A 116 -1.51 -13.41 2.95
CA TRP A 116 -1.82 -12.34 2.03
C TRP A 116 -0.69 -12.24 1.00
N ILE A 117 -1.04 -12.00 -0.26
CA ILE A 117 -0.06 -11.82 -1.33
C ILE A 117 0.23 -10.34 -1.51
N TYR A 118 1.48 -9.95 -1.33
CA TYR A 118 1.97 -8.63 -1.68
C TYR A 118 2.25 -8.59 -3.19
N ASP A 119 1.60 -7.69 -3.92
CA ASP A 119 1.51 -7.77 -5.40
C ASP A 119 2.65 -7.06 -6.16
N GLU A 120 3.75 -6.72 -5.47
CA GLU A 120 4.83 -5.89 -6.00
C GLU A 120 6.23 -6.33 -5.52
N ASP A 121 7.26 -5.85 -6.23
CA ASP A 121 8.67 -5.83 -5.79
C ASP A 121 8.98 -4.48 -5.13
N GLY A 122 8.82 -4.44 -3.81
CA GLY A 122 8.82 -3.23 -2.99
C GLY A 122 7.50 -2.48 -3.16
N TYR A 123 7.59 -1.17 -3.29
CA TYR A 123 6.45 -0.28 -3.52
C TYR A 123 6.92 0.89 -4.42
N PRO A 124 6.03 1.64 -5.09
CA PRO A 124 4.57 1.47 -5.14
C PRO A 124 4.11 0.32 -6.04
N SER A 125 2.98 -0.30 -5.71
CA SER A 125 2.32 -1.37 -6.48
C SER A 125 1.86 -0.91 -7.85
N GLY A 126 1.91 -1.82 -8.84
CA GLY A 126 1.47 -1.57 -10.21
C GLY A 126 2.60 -1.64 -11.24
N ALA A 127 3.85 -1.67 -10.79
CA ALA A 127 5.04 -1.75 -11.64
C ALA A 127 5.55 -3.19 -11.85
N ALA A 128 5.24 -4.09 -10.91
CA ALA A 128 5.73 -5.46 -10.83
C ALA A 128 7.26 -5.55 -10.99
N GLY A 129 8.04 -4.82 -10.21
CA GLY A 129 9.50 -4.80 -10.32
C GLY A 129 10.01 -4.00 -11.53
N GLY A 130 9.15 -3.25 -12.21
CA GLY A 130 9.45 -2.55 -13.47
C GLY A 130 9.13 -3.39 -14.71
N LEU A 131 8.66 -4.63 -14.54
CA LEU A 131 8.32 -5.54 -15.63
C LEU A 131 7.21 -4.99 -16.55
N VAL A 132 6.33 -4.14 -16.03
CA VAL A 132 5.29 -3.49 -16.85
C VAL A 132 5.91 -2.57 -17.90
N LEU A 133 6.90 -1.75 -17.52
CA LEU A 133 7.57 -0.84 -18.48
C LEU A 133 8.60 -1.56 -19.36
N GLU A 134 9.17 -2.67 -18.89
CA GLU A 134 10.00 -3.53 -19.74
C GLU A 134 9.20 -4.08 -20.93
N LYS A 135 7.90 -4.37 -20.74
CA LYS A 135 7.03 -4.83 -21.82
C LYS A 135 6.78 -3.77 -22.88
N ASP A 136 6.51 -2.54 -22.46
CA ASP A 136 6.24 -1.42 -23.36
C ASP A 136 6.41 -0.08 -22.63
N ALA A 137 7.35 0.75 -23.10
CA ALA A 137 7.59 2.08 -22.54
C ALA A 137 6.39 3.03 -22.71
N LYS A 138 5.44 2.74 -23.62
CA LYS A 138 4.21 3.55 -23.78
C LYS A 138 3.32 3.52 -22.52
N PHE A 139 3.49 2.51 -21.65
CA PHE A 139 2.75 2.37 -20.41
C PHE A 139 3.21 3.32 -19.32
N GLU A 140 4.29 4.08 -19.52
CA GLU A 140 4.80 5.01 -18.52
C GLU A 140 3.77 6.08 -18.15
N ALA A 141 3.74 6.44 -16.86
CA ALA A 141 2.92 7.54 -16.36
C ALA A 141 3.21 8.83 -17.15
N LEU A 142 2.15 9.53 -17.58
CA LEU A 142 2.27 10.77 -18.34
C LEU A 142 1.74 11.94 -17.52
N ALA A 143 2.32 13.11 -17.78
CA ALA A 143 1.86 14.37 -17.24
C ALA A 143 1.71 15.40 -18.36
N LEU A 144 0.63 16.20 -18.27
CA LEU A 144 0.54 17.46 -18.98
C LEU A 144 1.16 18.54 -18.09
N ALA A 145 2.30 19.09 -18.51
CA ALA A 145 2.99 20.18 -17.84
C ALA A 145 2.68 21.54 -18.48
N TYR A 146 2.70 22.60 -17.67
CA TYR A 146 2.45 23.97 -18.11
C TYR A 146 3.66 24.89 -17.88
N ASP A 147 4.23 25.43 -18.97
CA ASP A 147 5.28 26.46 -18.96
C ASP A 147 4.73 27.78 -19.53
N PRO A 148 4.32 28.75 -18.69
CA PRO A 148 3.77 30.01 -19.17
C PRO A 148 4.80 30.89 -19.91
N SER A 149 6.09 30.56 -19.84
CA SER A 149 7.16 31.30 -20.54
C SER A 149 7.39 30.81 -21.97
N SER A 150 6.84 29.64 -22.34
CA SER A 150 7.01 29.04 -23.67
C SER A 150 5.94 29.51 -24.65
N ALA A 151 6.32 29.65 -25.93
CA ALA A 151 5.37 29.88 -27.02
C ALA A 151 4.37 28.72 -27.20
N ASN A 152 4.81 27.50 -26.86
CA ASN A 152 3.97 26.31 -26.76
C ASN A 152 3.91 25.91 -25.28
N PRO A 153 2.98 26.47 -24.49
CA PRO A 153 3.03 26.40 -23.03
C PRO A 153 2.59 25.06 -22.45
N PHE A 154 2.14 24.10 -23.26
CA PHE A 154 1.67 22.80 -22.81
C PHE A 154 2.56 21.70 -23.35
N ILE A 155 3.08 20.87 -22.45
CA ILE A 155 4.07 19.84 -22.75
C ILE A 155 3.55 18.52 -22.20
N LEU A 156 3.28 17.55 -23.07
CA LEU A 156 3.02 16.18 -22.66
C LEU A 156 4.36 15.45 -22.52
N ARG A 157 4.62 14.86 -21.36
CA ARG A 157 5.90 14.19 -21.05
C ARG A 157 5.70 13.03 -20.07
N PRO A 158 6.68 12.11 -19.96
CA PRO A 158 6.73 11.17 -18.84
C PRO A 158 6.65 11.88 -17.48
N SER A 159 5.99 11.24 -16.52
CA SER A 159 5.84 11.75 -15.15
C SER A 159 6.74 10.99 -14.21
N TYR A 160 7.98 11.46 -14.10
CA TYR A 160 9.00 10.82 -13.27
C TYR A 160 9.69 11.82 -12.34
N GLU A 161 10.32 12.86 -12.89
CA GLU A 161 11.13 13.78 -12.10
C GLU A 161 10.32 14.54 -11.05
N HIS A 162 10.84 14.52 -9.82
CA HIS A 162 10.25 15.13 -8.62
C HIS A 162 8.96 14.47 -8.10
N THR A 163 8.50 13.39 -8.72
CA THR A 163 7.29 12.66 -8.30
C THR A 163 7.61 11.63 -7.21
N HIS A 164 6.60 10.88 -6.78
CA HIS A 164 6.81 9.73 -5.88
C HIS A 164 7.79 8.73 -6.48
N ALA A 165 7.68 8.41 -7.77
CA ALA A 165 8.55 7.47 -8.47
C ALA A 165 10.06 7.81 -8.36
N SER A 166 10.43 9.09 -8.39
CA SER A 166 11.83 9.52 -8.27
C SER A 166 12.31 9.77 -6.84
N ASN A 167 11.39 9.89 -5.88
CA ASN A 167 11.66 10.21 -4.47
C ASN A 167 11.07 9.15 -3.53
N ASN A 168 11.13 7.90 -3.97
CA ASN A 168 10.68 6.74 -3.21
C ASN A 168 11.84 6.18 -2.38
N VAL A 169 11.59 5.70 -1.15
CA VAL A 169 12.68 5.23 -0.26
C VAL A 169 13.14 3.80 -0.55
N TYR A 170 12.40 3.05 -1.37
CA TYR A 170 12.82 1.73 -1.87
C TYR A 170 13.68 1.85 -3.13
N ALA A 171 13.16 2.48 -4.20
CA ALA A 171 13.88 2.68 -5.45
C ALA A 171 13.39 3.89 -6.24
N ALA A 172 14.33 4.67 -6.78
CA ALA A 172 14.04 5.67 -7.80
C ALA A 172 13.92 4.98 -9.18
N ARG A 173 12.68 4.78 -9.63
CA ARG A 173 12.35 4.01 -10.84
C ARG A 173 11.13 4.60 -11.54
N ARG A 174 11.14 4.63 -12.88
CA ARG A 174 9.98 5.02 -13.70
C ARG A 174 8.78 4.12 -13.40
N TYR A 175 7.59 4.70 -13.49
CA TYR A 175 6.37 4.07 -12.99
C TYR A 175 5.27 4.04 -14.07
N PRO A 176 4.50 2.94 -14.19
CA PRO A 176 3.43 2.85 -15.17
C PRO A 176 2.23 3.74 -14.83
N ASN A 177 1.47 4.06 -15.86
CA ASN A 177 0.26 4.85 -15.76
C ASN A 177 -0.90 3.97 -15.27
N LEU A 178 -1.33 4.17 -14.02
CA LEU A 178 -2.46 3.40 -13.47
C LEU A 178 -3.82 3.74 -14.11
N MET A 179 -3.90 4.83 -14.88
CA MET A 179 -5.07 5.14 -15.69
C MET A 179 -5.01 4.47 -17.06
N ASP A 180 -3.90 3.85 -17.48
CA ASP A 180 -3.83 3.13 -18.75
C ASP A 180 -4.36 1.71 -18.59
N ALA A 181 -5.43 1.39 -19.33
CA ALA A 181 -6.13 0.11 -19.16
C ALA A 181 -5.28 -1.09 -19.59
N GLU A 182 -4.42 -0.92 -20.60
CA GLU A 182 -3.53 -1.98 -21.11
C GLU A 182 -2.36 -2.19 -20.14
N ALA A 183 -1.80 -1.13 -19.58
CA ALA A 183 -0.75 -1.22 -18.57
C ALA A 183 -1.22 -2.01 -17.34
N VAL A 184 -2.41 -1.69 -16.82
CA VAL A 184 -2.97 -2.40 -15.66
C VAL A 184 -3.34 -3.85 -15.99
N GLU A 185 -3.87 -4.12 -17.18
CA GLU A 185 -4.12 -5.51 -17.63
C GLU A 185 -2.84 -6.32 -17.67
N TYR A 186 -1.75 -5.72 -18.17
CA TYR A 186 -0.47 -6.39 -18.19
C TYR A 186 0.09 -6.60 -16.79
N PHE A 187 0.00 -5.61 -15.89
CA PHE A 187 0.35 -5.77 -14.47
C PHE A 187 -0.37 -6.97 -13.85
N MET A 188 -1.71 -7.02 -13.96
CA MET A 188 -2.51 -8.12 -13.42
C MET A 188 -2.14 -9.47 -14.04
N LYS A 189 -1.86 -9.50 -15.34
CA LYS A 189 -1.46 -10.73 -16.03
C LYS A 189 -0.15 -11.30 -15.48
N ILE A 190 0.84 -10.46 -15.18
CA ILE A 190 2.15 -10.93 -14.72
C ILE A 190 2.26 -11.08 -13.21
N THR A 191 1.30 -10.53 -12.45
CA THR A 191 1.23 -10.70 -10.99
C THR A 191 0.06 -11.59 -10.60
N HIS A 192 -1.15 -11.05 -10.54
CA HIS A 192 -2.36 -11.69 -10.02
C HIS A 192 -2.66 -13.02 -10.70
N GLU A 193 -2.68 -13.06 -12.04
CA GLU A 193 -2.89 -14.30 -12.80
C GLU A 193 -1.73 -15.29 -12.60
N ALA A 194 -0.48 -14.82 -12.54
CA ALA A 194 0.68 -15.69 -12.31
C ALA A 194 0.64 -16.39 -10.93
N TYR A 195 0.19 -15.67 -9.89
CA TYR A 195 -0.08 -16.26 -8.57
C TYR A 195 -1.24 -17.25 -8.62
N TRP A 196 -2.36 -16.88 -9.26
CA TRP A 196 -3.52 -17.77 -9.41
C TRP A 196 -3.16 -19.09 -10.09
N GLU A 197 -2.49 -19.04 -11.24
CA GLU A 197 -2.05 -20.21 -12.02
C GLU A 197 -1.24 -21.23 -11.20
N ARG A 198 -0.52 -20.76 -10.17
CA ARG A 198 0.39 -21.58 -9.36
C ARG A 198 -0.19 -21.99 -8.02
N LEU A 199 -1.19 -21.27 -7.51
CA LEU A 199 -1.66 -21.39 -6.12
C LEU A 199 -3.19 -21.48 -6.00
N GLU A 200 -3.95 -21.65 -7.10
CA GLU A 200 -5.42 -21.62 -7.12
C GLU A 200 -6.09 -22.49 -6.04
N GLU A 201 -5.49 -23.64 -5.68
CA GLU A 201 -6.04 -24.53 -4.67
C GLU A 201 -6.10 -23.94 -3.25
N HIS A 202 -5.28 -22.92 -2.99
CA HIS A 202 -5.14 -22.21 -1.71
C HIS A 202 -6.02 -20.96 -1.61
N PHE A 203 -6.55 -20.45 -2.73
CA PHE A 203 -7.33 -19.21 -2.78
C PHE A 203 -8.67 -19.35 -2.05
N GLY A 204 -9.00 -18.34 -1.25
CA GLY A 204 -10.20 -18.32 -0.39
C GLY A 204 -10.13 -19.28 0.80
N LYS A 205 -8.96 -19.89 1.04
CA LYS A 205 -8.69 -20.77 2.16
C LYS A 205 -7.49 -20.22 2.94
N THR A 206 -6.28 -20.60 2.52
CA THR A 206 -5.02 -20.16 3.11
C THR A 206 -4.66 -18.77 2.59
N ILE A 207 -4.76 -18.55 1.28
CA ILE A 207 -4.59 -17.21 0.70
C ILE A 207 -5.92 -16.48 0.83
N GLN A 208 -5.91 -15.36 1.56
CA GLN A 208 -7.12 -14.62 1.91
C GLN A 208 -7.24 -13.26 1.23
N ALA A 209 -6.12 -12.62 0.91
CA ALA A 209 -6.14 -11.30 0.26
C ALA A 209 -4.93 -11.07 -0.62
N PHE A 210 -5.06 -10.11 -1.53
CA PHE A 210 -3.97 -9.43 -2.21
C PHE A 210 -3.84 -8.02 -1.63
N PHE A 211 -2.59 -7.61 -1.38
CA PHE A 211 -2.19 -6.35 -0.80
C PHE A 211 -1.52 -5.50 -1.87
N THR A 212 -2.07 -4.31 -2.12
CA THR A 212 -1.49 -3.27 -2.97
C THR A 212 -0.96 -2.13 -2.10
N ASP A 213 0.26 -1.68 -2.38
CA ASP A 213 0.97 -0.68 -1.57
C ASP A 213 1.13 0.65 -2.32
N GLU A 214 0.70 1.73 -1.69
CA GLU A 214 0.86 3.13 -2.12
C GLU A 214 0.84 3.40 -3.65
N PRO A 215 -0.21 2.98 -4.40
CA PRO A 215 -0.31 3.35 -5.81
C PRO A 215 -0.29 4.88 -5.99
N SER A 216 0.08 5.38 -7.17
CA SER A 216 0.08 6.84 -7.37
C SER A 216 -0.10 7.26 -8.83
N LEU A 217 -0.81 8.36 -9.03
CA LEU A 217 -0.95 9.05 -10.31
C LEU A 217 0.35 9.75 -10.78
N MET A 218 1.36 9.81 -9.91
CA MET A 218 2.64 10.49 -10.17
C MET A 218 2.48 11.95 -10.60
N ALA A 219 1.46 12.65 -10.12
CA ALA A 219 1.05 13.93 -10.69
C ALA A 219 1.49 15.18 -9.94
N THR A 220 2.19 15.04 -8.83
CA THR A 220 2.67 16.18 -8.03
C THR A 220 4.13 16.00 -7.64
N ASN A 221 4.79 17.14 -7.44
CA ASN A 221 6.09 17.17 -6.81
C ASN A 221 5.92 16.89 -5.31
N ILE A 222 6.54 15.82 -4.82
CA ILE A 222 6.47 15.43 -3.40
C ILE A 222 7.69 15.88 -2.60
N GLY A 223 8.57 16.68 -3.20
CA GLY A 223 9.84 17.09 -2.61
C GLY A 223 10.93 16.02 -2.78
N GLN A 224 12.06 16.26 -2.12
CA GLN A 224 13.18 15.33 -2.07
C GLN A 224 13.17 14.57 -0.75
N ILE A 225 13.45 13.28 -0.81
CA ILE A 225 13.72 12.50 0.41
C ILE A 225 15.00 13.01 1.10
N PRO A 226 15.09 12.91 2.44
CA PRO A 226 16.28 13.29 3.19
C PRO A 226 17.56 12.67 2.62
N ALA A 227 18.64 13.45 2.54
CA ALA A 227 19.88 13.02 1.88
C ALA A 227 20.54 11.78 2.53
N ASP A 228 20.34 11.61 3.84
CA ASP A 228 20.79 10.46 4.61
C ASP A 228 20.01 9.18 4.29
N ILE A 229 18.77 9.30 3.82
CA ILE A 229 17.97 8.20 3.27
C ILE A 229 18.35 7.98 1.80
N ALA A 230 18.38 9.06 1.00
CA ALA A 230 18.61 9.02 -0.45
C ALA A 230 19.89 8.26 -0.85
N LYS A 231 20.97 8.36 -0.05
CA LYS A 231 22.24 7.68 -0.33
C LYS A 231 22.15 6.14 -0.36
N ASN A 232 21.11 5.57 0.26
CA ASN A 232 20.90 4.13 0.34
C ASN A 232 19.84 3.64 -0.65
N VAL A 233 19.17 4.55 -1.37
CA VAL A 233 18.11 4.22 -2.33
C VAL A 233 18.72 3.72 -3.63
N ARG A 234 18.19 2.60 -4.15
CA ARG A 234 18.56 2.09 -5.47
C ARG A 234 18.06 3.05 -6.55
N ILE A 235 18.98 3.54 -7.39
CA ILE A 235 18.63 4.33 -8.58
C ILE A 235 18.55 3.38 -9.77
N ALA A 236 17.33 3.02 -10.18
CA ALA A 236 17.10 2.26 -11.41
C ALA A 236 17.11 3.19 -12.62
N ASP A 237 16.46 4.35 -12.50
CA ASP A 237 16.36 5.35 -13.55
C ASP A 237 16.95 6.69 -13.05
N PRO A 238 18.06 7.19 -13.64
CA PRO A 238 18.63 8.46 -13.21
C PRO A 238 17.72 9.64 -13.61
N LEU A 239 17.76 10.71 -12.82
CA LEU A 239 17.03 11.95 -13.12
C LEU A 239 17.67 12.68 -14.31
N ASP A 240 16.84 13.32 -15.13
CA ASP A 240 17.31 14.31 -16.09
C ASP A 240 17.24 15.71 -15.46
N GLU A 241 18.41 16.27 -15.14
CA GLU A 241 18.56 17.59 -14.53
C GLU A 241 18.03 18.75 -15.41
N ASN A 242 17.81 18.50 -16.71
CA ASN A 242 17.27 19.50 -17.63
C ASN A 242 15.74 19.61 -17.57
N ILE A 243 15.06 18.67 -16.89
CA ILE A 243 13.61 18.67 -16.76
C ILE A 243 13.20 19.71 -15.71
N LYS A 244 12.53 20.76 -16.18
CA LYS A 244 12.01 21.81 -15.29
C LYS A 244 10.89 21.25 -14.38
N PRO A 245 10.85 21.65 -13.10
CA PRO A 245 9.76 21.33 -12.15
C PRO A 245 8.53 22.20 -12.43
N LEU A 246 7.86 21.94 -13.55
CA LEU A 246 6.65 22.63 -13.97
C LEU A 246 5.41 22.09 -13.26
N ALA A 247 4.43 22.97 -13.05
CA ALA A 247 3.09 22.55 -12.64
C ALA A 247 2.54 21.54 -13.64
N SER A 248 2.07 20.40 -13.13
CA SER A 248 1.71 19.24 -13.93
C SER A 248 0.41 18.63 -13.43
N VAL A 249 -0.32 17.96 -14.31
CA VAL A 249 -1.52 17.15 -13.98
C VAL A 249 -1.38 15.79 -14.64
N PRO A 250 -1.97 14.71 -14.09
CA PRO A 250 -1.78 13.38 -14.64
C PRO A 250 -2.51 13.28 -15.97
N TRP A 251 -1.97 12.48 -16.88
CA TRP A 251 -2.52 12.33 -18.22
C TRP A 251 -2.49 10.87 -18.65
N VAL A 252 -3.44 10.47 -19.49
CA VAL A 252 -3.42 9.19 -20.21
C VAL A 252 -3.85 9.45 -21.65
N ALA A 253 -3.37 8.65 -22.60
CA ALA A 253 -3.52 8.93 -24.03
C ALA A 253 -4.98 9.14 -24.46
N ASP A 254 -5.91 8.38 -23.89
CA ASP A 254 -7.33 8.44 -24.21
C ASP A 254 -8.13 9.44 -23.36
N LEU A 255 -7.48 10.20 -22.47
CA LEU A 255 -8.13 11.19 -21.60
C LEU A 255 -8.93 12.24 -22.38
N PRO A 256 -8.43 12.85 -23.49
CA PRO A 256 -9.21 13.82 -24.25
C PRO A 256 -10.51 13.26 -24.80
N ALA A 257 -10.44 12.06 -25.39
CA ALA A 257 -11.61 11.38 -25.93
C ALA A 257 -12.63 11.06 -24.82
N LYS A 258 -12.15 10.57 -23.67
CA LYS A 258 -13.00 10.29 -22.49
C LYS A 258 -13.62 11.55 -21.89
N TYR A 259 -12.90 12.67 -21.91
CA TYR A 259 -13.41 13.94 -21.42
C TYR A 259 -14.49 14.51 -22.35
N GLU A 260 -14.26 14.47 -23.66
CA GLU A 260 -15.25 14.89 -24.66
C GLU A 260 -16.51 14.01 -24.61
N GLU A 261 -16.35 12.69 -24.56
CA GLU A 261 -17.44 11.71 -24.40
C GLU A 261 -18.33 12.06 -23.19
N ARG A 262 -17.71 12.39 -22.05
CA ARG A 262 -18.43 12.60 -20.79
C ARG A 262 -19.03 13.99 -20.64
N TYR A 263 -18.37 15.02 -21.14
CA TYR A 263 -18.72 16.41 -20.85
C TYR A 263 -19.09 17.25 -22.07
N GLY A 264 -18.95 16.70 -23.29
CA GLY A 264 -19.24 17.40 -24.55
C GLY A 264 -18.36 18.63 -24.76
N GLU A 265 -17.14 18.63 -24.23
CA GLU A 265 -16.20 19.76 -24.24
C GLU A 265 -14.80 19.21 -24.55
N ASP A 266 -14.06 19.87 -25.45
CA ASP A 266 -12.67 19.49 -25.71
C ASP A 266 -11.78 19.96 -24.55
N ILE A 267 -11.19 19.02 -23.81
CA ILE A 267 -10.26 19.32 -22.71
C ILE A 267 -9.05 20.11 -23.21
N LEU A 268 -8.61 19.89 -24.46
CA LEU A 268 -7.47 20.61 -25.00
C LEU A 268 -7.83 22.10 -25.17
N ALA A 269 -9.05 22.43 -25.60
CA ALA A 269 -9.49 23.83 -25.69
C ALA A 269 -9.50 24.56 -24.33
N VAL A 270 -9.77 23.85 -23.23
CA VAL A 270 -9.87 24.43 -21.87
C VAL A 270 -8.69 24.12 -20.96
N ARG A 271 -7.64 23.43 -21.44
CA ARG A 271 -6.52 22.92 -20.62
C ARG A 271 -5.78 23.98 -19.81
N LYS A 272 -5.82 25.26 -20.22
CA LYS A 272 -5.26 26.37 -19.42
C LYS A 272 -5.92 26.49 -18.05
N SER A 273 -7.22 26.21 -17.95
CA SER A 273 -7.98 26.22 -16.71
C SER A 273 -7.50 25.19 -15.69
N LEU A 274 -6.77 24.15 -16.12
CA LEU A 274 -6.19 23.18 -15.19
C LEU A 274 -5.07 23.79 -14.33
N PHE A 275 -4.40 24.85 -14.83
CA PHE A 275 -3.23 25.45 -14.20
C PHE A 275 -3.45 26.87 -13.69
N ALA A 276 -4.41 27.61 -14.27
CA ALA A 276 -4.61 29.02 -13.97
C ALA A 276 -6.09 29.44 -14.03
N GLY A 277 -6.36 30.68 -13.66
CA GLY A 277 -7.69 31.28 -13.74
C GLY A 277 -8.57 31.02 -12.51
N GLY A 278 -9.53 31.91 -12.29
CA GLY A 278 -10.41 31.92 -11.11
C GLY A 278 -11.90 31.99 -11.44
N SER A 279 -12.28 31.94 -12.72
CA SER A 279 -13.68 32.00 -13.13
C SER A 279 -14.42 30.71 -12.78
N GLU A 280 -15.76 30.75 -12.80
CA GLU A 280 -16.56 29.54 -12.63
C GLU A 280 -16.33 28.51 -13.74
N ALA A 281 -15.97 28.96 -14.95
CA ALA A 281 -15.57 28.07 -16.03
C ALA A 281 -14.26 27.34 -15.67
N ASP A 282 -13.26 28.06 -15.13
CA ASP A 282 -11.99 27.46 -14.73
C ASP A 282 -12.16 26.42 -13.61
N ARG A 283 -12.95 26.78 -12.60
CA ARG A 283 -13.28 25.88 -11.48
C ARG A 283 -14.05 24.64 -11.96
N ARG A 284 -14.98 24.81 -12.90
CA ARG A 284 -15.72 23.69 -13.50
C ARG A 284 -14.80 22.76 -14.28
N ALA A 285 -13.89 23.29 -15.10
CA ALA A 285 -12.92 22.49 -15.85
C ALA A 285 -12.06 21.65 -14.89
N ARG A 286 -11.52 22.25 -13.81
CA ARG A 286 -10.75 21.53 -12.79
C ARG A 286 -11.54 20.41 -12.11
N ARG A 287 -12.78 20.68 -11.70
CA ARG A 287 -13.65 19.65 -11.08
C ARG A 287 -13.94 18.50 -12.04
N ARG A 288 -14.28 18.79 -13.29
CA ARG A 288 -14.57 17.78 -14.33
C ARG A 288 -13.35 16.92 -14.64
N PHE A 289 -12.19 17.55 -14.77
CA PHE A 289 -10.92 16.88 -15.01
C PHE A 289 -10.59 15.90 -13.89
N TRP A 290 -10.55 16.39 -12.63
CA TRP A 290 -10.23 15.51 -11.49
C TRP A 290 -11.30 14.44 -11.24
N SER A 291 -12.57 14.71 -11.56
CA SER A 291 -13.62 13.69 -11.52
C SER A 291 -13.38 12.60 -12.55
N LEU A 292 -12.94 12.94 -13.77
CA LEU A 292 -12.61 11.95 -14.79
C LEU A 292 -11.37 11.14 -14.40
N VAL A 293 -10.28 11.79 -13.98
CA VAL A 293 -9.05 11.13 -13.48
C VAL A 293 -9.38 10.12 -12.38
N THR A 294 -10.18 10.55 -11.39
CA THR A 294 -10.65 9.69 -10.30
C THR A 294 -11.43 8.49 -10.83
N ASP A 295 -12.33 8.69 -11.80
CA ASP A 295 -13.15 7.62 -12.34
C ASP A 295 -12.32 6.60 -13.13
N LEU A 296 -11.34 7.07 -13.91
CA LEU A 296 -10.42 6.21 -14.63
C LEU A 296 -9.58 5.36 -13.68
N LEU A 297 -8.99 5.97 -12.64
CA LEU A 297 -8.19 5.24 -11.65
C LEU A 297 -9.03 4.21 -10.88
N ALA A 298 -10.22 4.61 -10.41
CA ALA A 298 -11.13 3.72 -9.69
C ALA A 298 -11.58 2.54 -10.56
N GLU A 299 -11.88 2.76 -11.83
CA GLU A 299 -12.38 1.71 -12.72
C GLU A 299 -11.27 0.77 -13.19
N ARG A 300 -10.15 1.35 -13.64
CA ARG A 300 -9.08 0.66 -14.36
C ARG A 300 -8.10 -0.01 -13.44
N TYR A 301 -7.77 0.58 -12.29
CA TYR A 301 -6.85 -0.02 -11.31
C TYR A 301 -7.64 -0.75 -10.21
N TYR A 302 -8.10 -0.03 -9.19
CA TYR A 302 -8.68 -0.65 -8.00
C TYR A 302 -9.91 -1.52 -8.32
N GLY A 303 -10.80 -1.05 -9.20
CA GLY A 303 -12.00 -1.80 -9.58
C GLY A 303 -11.68 -3.08 -10.36
N LYS A 304 -10.61 -3.12 -11.15
CA LYS A 304 -10.17 -4.36 -11.80
C LYS A 304 -9.62 -5.35 -10.78
N LEU A 305 -8.75 -4.89 -9.87
CA LEU A 305 -8.22 -5.72 -8.77
C LEU A 305 -9.35 -6.27 -7.89
N HIS A 306 -10.32 -5.41 -7.54
CA HIS A 306 -11.54 -5.79 -6.82
C HIS A 306 -12.28 -6.94 -7.50
N ARG A 307 -12.69 -6.74 -8.75
CA ARG A 307 -13.51 -7.73 -9.48
C ARG A 307 -12.74 -9.03 -9.67
N TRP A 308 -11.43 -8.94 -9.91
CA TRP A 308 -10.56 -10.10 -10.02
C TRP A 308 -10.48 -10.86 -8.70
N ALA A 309 -10.23 -10.19 -7.58
CA ALA A 309 -10.13 -10.79 -6.26
C ALA A 309 -11.45 -11.48 -5.88
N ALA A 310 -12.59 -10.81 -6.11
CA ALA A 310 -13.92 -11.37 -5.87
C ALA A 310 -14.16 -12.66 -6.66
N LYS A 311 -13.80 -12.68 -7.96
CA LYS A 311 -13.92 -13.85 -8.83
C LYS A 311 -13.09 -15.03 -8.31
N HIS A 312 -11.92 -14.76 -7.74
CA HIS A 312 -10.99 -15.77 -7.21
C HIS A 312 -11.15 -16.02 -5.70
N LYS A 313 -12.24 -15.51 -5.08
CA LYS A 313 -12.60 -15.71 -3.66
C LYS A 313 -11.52 -15.24 -2.67
N VAL A 314 -10.77 -14.23 -3.04
CA VAL A 314 -9.83 -13.53 -2.15
C VAL A 314 -10.26 -12.07 -2.01
N ALA A 315 -9.82 -11.40 -0.95
CA ALA A 315 -10.00 -9.97 -0.79
C ALA A 315 -8.99 -9.19 -1.64
N SER A 316 -9.39 -8.01 -2.09
CA SER A 316 -8.47 -6.96 -2.52
C SER A 316 -8.33 -6.01 -1.33
N SER A 317 -7.10 -5.69 -0.98
CA SER A 317 -6.71 -4.94 0.20
C SER A 317 -5.49 -4.10 -0.13
N GLY A 318 -5.15 -3.15 0.74
CA GLY A 318 -4.00 -2.27 0.59
C GLY A 318 -4.26 -0.94 1.28
N HIS A 319 -3.40 0.04 1.03
CA HIS A 319 -3.62 1.42 1.45
C HIS A 319 -3.17 2.39 0.36
N LEU A 320 -3.40 3.68 0.58
CA LEU A 320 -3.09 4.74 -0.36
C LEU A 320 -1.84 5.50 0.08
N LEU A 321 -1.25 6.22 -0.86
CA LEU A 321 -0.09 7.08 -0.56
C LEU A 321 -0.49 8.37 0.15
N TRP A 322 0.18 8.68 1.27
CA TRP A 322 0.07 9.96 2.01
C TRP A 322 -1.37 10.36 2.35
N GLU A 323 -2.13 9.40 2.84
CA GLU A 323 -3.55 9.52 3.13
C GLU A 323 -3.89 10.36 4.39
N GLU A 324 -2.88 10.78 5.16
CA GLU A 324 -3.00 11.67 6.33
C GLU A 324 -3.45 13.08 5.94
N GLN A 325 -3.19 13.50 4.69
CA GLN A 325 -3.41 14.87 4.25
C GLN A 325 -4.28 14.97 3.00
N LEU A 326 -5.46 15.59 3.15
CA LEU A 326 -6.42 15.81 2.05
C LEU A 326 -5.86 16.63 0.88
N VAL A 327 -4.82 17.43 1.09
CA VAL A 327 -4.22 18.26 0.03
C VAL A 327 -3.52 17.40 -1.04
N HIS A 328 -3.01 16.23 -0.67
CA HIS A 328 -2.31 15.33 -1.58
C HIS A 328 -3.23 14.31 -2.27
N ALA A 329 -4.44 14.12 -1.74
CA ALA A 329 -5.43 13.17 -2.24
C ALA A 329 -5.67 13.31 -3.76
N ALA A 330 -6.03 14.49 -4.24
CA ALA A 330 -6.35 14.70 -5.65
C ALA A 330 -5.18 14.36 -6.60
N PRO A 331 -3.96 14.91 -6.42
CA PRO A 331 -2.86 14.61 -7.33
C PRO A 331 -2.19 13.25 -7.14
N LEU A 332 -2.36 12.57 -6.01
CA LEU A 332 -1.81 11.23 -5.81
C LEU A 332 -2.80 10.13 -6.19
N GLU A 333 -4.08 10.28 -5.85
CA GLU A 333 -5.08 9.19 -5.88
C GLU A 333 -6.49 9.64 -6.34
N GLY A 334 -6.68 10.92 -6.67
CA GLY A 334 -8.00 11.48 -6.98
C GLY A 334 -8.90 11.59 -5.74
N ASN A 335 -9.79 10.62 -5.53
CA ASN A 335 -10.71 10.58 -4.39
C ASN A 335 -10.42 9.32 -3.53
N PRO A 336 -9.75 9.48 -2.38
CA PRO A 336 -9.35 8.38 -1.51
C PRO A 336 -10.51 7.48 -1.10
N LEU A 337 -11.64 8.05 -0.70
CA LEU A 337 -12.81 7.27 -0.29
C LEU A 337 -13.33 6.41 -1.45
N LYS A 338 -13.34 6.96 -2.67
CA LYS A 338 -13.72 6.20 -3.86
C LYS A 338 -12.74 5.07 -4.17
N MET A 339 -11.43 5.28 -4.03
CA MET A 339 -10.44 4.20 -4.20
C MET A 339 -10.60 3.12 -3.13
N LEU A 340 -10.69 3.52 -1.86
CA LEU A 340 -10.86 2.60 -0.73
C LEU A 340 -12.17 1.79 -0.83
N THR A 341 -13.26 2.38 -1.36
CA THR A 341 -14.50 1.60 -1.61
C THR A 341 -14.34 0.54 -2.69
N GLN A 342 -13.28 0.58 -3.50
CA GLN A 342 -12.95 -0.52 -4.41
C GLN A 342 -12.15 -1.64 -3.71
N MET A 343 -11.82 -1.55 -2.42
CA MET A 343 -11.17 -2.63 -1.69
C MET A 343 -12.18 -3.44 -0.86
N HIS A 344 -12.02 -4.76 -0.83
CA HIS A 344 -12.83 -5.62 0.06
C HIS A 344 -12.46 -5.41 1.53
N ILE A 345 -11.17 -5.17 1.78
CA ILE A 345 -10.62 -4.81 3.08
C ILE A 345 -9.84 -3.51 2.86
N PRO A 346 -10.49 -2.34 2.99
CA PRO A 346 -9.79 -1.06 2.91
C PRO A 346 -8.76 -0.96 4.03
N GLY A 347 -7.61 -0.38 3.75
CA GLY A 347 -6.52 -0.26 4.71
C GLY A 347 -6.04 1.15 4.93
N LEU A 348 -5.13 1.28 5.89
CA LEU A 348 -4.31 2.46 6.09
C LEU A 348 -2.85 2.05 6.38
N ASP A 349 -1.96 3.01 6.26
CA ASP A 349 -0.59 2.94 6.75
C ASP A 349 -0.43 3.73 8.06
N MET A 350 0.01 3.06 9.12
CA MET A 350 0.29 3.67 10.42
C MET A 350 1.63 3.16 10.96
N LEU A 351 2.71 3.68 10.39
CA LEU A 351 4.10 3.33 10.72
C LEU A 351 4.59 3.82 12.10
N THR A 352 3.68 4.14 13.04
CA THR A 352 4.06 4.57 14.37
C THR A 352 3.06 4.14 15.43
N SER A 353 3.56 3.58 16.53
CA SER A 353 2.82 3.34 17.76
C SER A 353 2.81 4.53 18.72
N ASP A 354 3.50 5.64 18.41
CA ASP A 354 3.50 6.81 19.28
C ASP A 354 2.08 7.42 19.32
N PRO A 355 1.40 7.37 20.48
CA PRO A 355 0.04 7.88 20.58
C PRO A 355 -0.08 9.35 20.21
N GLU A 356 0.94 10.16 20.49
CA GLU A 356 0.94 11.59 20.16
C GLU A 356 0.99 11.80 18.64
N ALA A 357 1.80 11.02 17.93
CA ALA A 357 1.84 11.05 16.48
C ALA A 357 0.47 10.63 15.90
N VAL A 358 -0.07 9.48 16.33
CA VAL A 358 -1.36 8.95 15.85
C VAL A 358 -2.51 9.95 16.07
N ILE A 359 -2.58 10.59 17.25
CA ILE A 359 -3.63 11.57 17.57
C ILE A 359 -3.58 12.77 16.62
N HIS A 360 -2.38 13.21 16.25
CA HIS A 360 -2.19 14.45 15.48
C HIS A 360 -2.11 14.25 13.97
N THR A 361 -1.75 13.05 13.49
CA THR A 361 -1.58 12.76 12.06
C THR A 361 -2.54 11.68 11.53
N GLY A 362 -3.05 10.78 12.38
CA GLY A 362 -3.73 9.55 11.95
C GLY A 362 -5.26 9.53 11.99
N TRP A 363 -5.93 10.61 12.41
CA TRP A 363 -7.39 10.58 12.59
C TRP A 363 -8.16 10.44 11.27
N LEU A 364 -7.67 11.05 10.19
CA LEU A 364 -8.24 10.87 8.84
C LEU A 364 -7.95 9.48 8.28
N THR A 365 -6.72 8.97 8.51
CA THR A 365 -6.27 7.68 7.96
C THR A 365 -7.04 6.51 8.55
N ALA A 366 -7.51 6.58 9.80
CA ALA A 366 -8.41 5.55 10.34
C ALA A 366 -9.87 5.70 9.86
N THR A 367 -10.36 6.93 9.72
CA THR A 367 -11.78 7.20 9.44
C THR A 367 -12.16 6.87 7.99
N LEU A 368 -11.29 7.16 7.03
CA LEU A 368 -11.53 6.90 5.60
C LEU A 368 -11.74 5.42 5.28
N PRO A 369 -10.82 4.49 5.61
CA PRO A 369 -11.00 3.07 5.34
C PRO A 369 -12.14 2.46 6.16
N ALA A 370 -12.37 2.92 7.39
CA ALA A 370 -13.55 2.52 8.17
C ALA A 370 -14.86 2.92 7.47
N SER A 371 -14.93 4.14 6.94
CA SER A 371 -16.08 4.61 6.17
C SER A 371 -16.26 3.81 4.88
N ALA A 372 -15.16 3.53 4.16
CA ALA A 372 -15.18 2.70 2.97
C ALA A 372 -15.68 1.27 3.25
N ALA A 373 -15.21 0.67 4.35
CA ALA A 373 -15.66 -0.66 4.76
C ALA A 373 -17.18 -0.68 4.99
N VAL A 374 -17.73 0.33 5.68
CA VAL A 374 -19.18 0.48 5.89
C VAL A 374 -19.92 0.66 4.56
N PHE A 375 -19.43 1.50 3.64
CA PHE A 375 -20.05 1.68 2.32
C PHE A 375 -20.09 0.38 1.50
N ASN A 376 -19.10 -0.47 1.66
CA ASN A 376 -19.04 -1.78 1.01
C ASN A 376 -19.91 -2.85 1.70
N GLY A 377 -20.63 -2.50 2.76
CA GLY A 377 -21.39 -3.45 3.58
C GLY A 377 -20.51 -4.36 4.44
N GLY A 378 -19.22 -4.03 4.55
CA GLY A 378 -18.23 -4.73 5.34
C GLY A 378 -17.99 -4.07 6.71
N ARG A 379 -17.05 -4.67 7.45
CA ARG A 379 -16.60 -4.20 8.78
C ARG A 379 -15.11 -4.38 9.01
N LYS A 380 -14.40 -4.92 8.02
CA LYS A 380 -12.97 -5.23 8.13
C LYS A 380 -12.20 -4.04 7.56
N VAL A 381 -11.22 -3.60 8.33
CA VAL A 381 -10.17 -2.67 7.95
C VAL A 381 -8.87 -3.33 8.34
N MET A 382 -7.81 -3.04 7.61
CA MET A 382 -6.45 -3.43 8.00
C MET A 382 -5.60 -2.19 8.22
N THR A 383 -4.48 -2.35 8.91
CA THR A 383 -3.46 -1.32 9.04
C THR A 383 -2.11 -1.97 8.82
N GLU A 384 -1.29 -1.37 7.98
CA GLU A 384 0.16 -1.61 8.04
C GLU A 384 0.72 -0.86 9.25
N VAL A 385 1.67 -1.50 9.94
CA VAL A 385 2.36 -0.94 11.11
C VAL A 385 3.82 -1.37 11.08
N SER A 386 4.72 -0.46 11.41
CA SER A 386 6.15 -0.74 11.57
C SER A 386 6.69 0.03 12.77
N ASP A 387 7.12 -0.64 13.83
CA ASP A 387 7.78 -0.04 15.00
C ASP A 387 9.15 -0.69 15.26
#